data_AF-A0A0D7AQZ3-F1
#
_entry.id   AF-A0A0D7AQZ3-F1
#
_cell.length_a   1.000
_cell.length_b   1.000
_cell.length_c   1.000
_cell.angle_alpha   90.00
_cell.angle_beta   90.00
_cell.angle_gamma   90.00
#
_symmetry.space_group_name_H-M   'P 1'
#
loop_
_entity.id
_entity.type
_entity.pdbx_description
1 polymer ?
#
loop_
_entity_poly.entity_id
_entity_poly.type
_entity_poly.pdbx_seq_one_letter_code
_entity_poly.pdbx_strand_id
1 'polypeptide(L)'
;MSTATSVRCVLHLTSICPYGSTGWSYPVYTSERVQDRRSTFMAHASTFTDASTLPHFLDHLNTIARTKKATHCTYAYRIVRAPDAAAELGQHDGGENGSGERLSRLLDMSSCKNVIVVVWRWYGGVQLGADRWKRISEVAKDALTQGGFLSGRRKASGKSRK
;
A
#
# COMPACT_ATOMS: atom_id res chain seq x y z
N MET A 1 -42.51 14.54 -16.69
CA MET A 1 -42.58 13.75 -15.44
C MET A 1 -41.54 12.63 -15.55
N SER A 2 -40.59 12.64 -14.61
CA SER A 2 -39.50 11.68 -14.31
C SER A 2 -39.17 10.54 -15.29
N THR A 3 -38.00 10.63 -15.93
CA THR A 3 -37.26 9.46 -16.42
C THR A 3 -36.29 9.01 -15.33
N ALA A 4 -36.57 7.86 -14.70
CA ALA A 4 -35.72 7.25 -13.70
C ALA A 4 -34.43 6.70 -14.35
N THR A 5 -33.29 7.34 -14.06
CA THR A 5 -31.96 6.83 -14.39
C THR A 5 -31.66 5.65 -13.48
N SER A 6 -31.80 4.42 -14.00
CA SER A 6 -31.36 3.21 -13.32
C SER A 6 -29.83 3.18 -13.35
N VAL A 7 -29.23 3.51 -12.20
CA VAL A 7 -27.79 3.38 -11.95
C VAL A 7 -27.47 1.88 -11.96
N ARG A 8 -26.91 1.39 -13.08
CA ARG A 8 -26.24 0.09 -13.10
C ARG A 8 -24.97 0.21 -12.25
N CYS A 9 -25.11 -0.16 -10.98
CA CYS A 9 -24.00 -0.45 -10.09
C CYS A 9 -23.26 -1.67 -10.67
N VAL A 10 -22.20 -1.43 -11.44
CA VAL A 10 -21.30 -2.49 -11.88
C VAL A 10 -20.39 -2.80 -10.69
N LEU A 11 -20.92 -3.62 -9.78
CA LEU A 11 -20.11 -4.35 -8.80
C LEU A 11 -19.15 -5.22 -9.62
N HIS A 12 -17.94 -4.71 -9.88
CA HIS A 12 -16.84 -5.59 -10.22
C HIS A 12 -16.60 -6.44 -8.99
N LEU A 13 -16.92 -7.74 -9.13
CA LEU A 13 -16.66 -8.77 -8.14
C LEU A 13 -15.22 -8.62 -7.67
N THR A 14 -15.03 -8.06 -6.48
CA THR A 14 -13.84 -8.33 -5.70
C THR A 14 -13.85 -9.83 -5.46
N SER A 15 -12.85 -10.51 -5.99
CA SER A 15 -12.58 -11.91 -5.67
C SER A 15 -12.30 -11.99 -4.17
N ILE A 16 -13.36 -12.15 -3.38
CA ILE A 16 -13.29 -12.58 -1.99
C ILE A 16 -12.83 -14.03 -2.07
N CYS A 17 -11.52 -14.27 -1.98
CA CYS A 17 -10.98 -15.61 -1.86
C CYS A 17 -11.34 -16.14 -0.46
N PRO A 18 -12.20 -17.16 -0.34
CA PRO A 18 -12.57 -17.73 0.94
C PRO A 18 -11.91 -19.10 1.07
N TYR A 19 -10.72 -19.22 1.70
CA TYR A 19 -10.32 -20.42 2.46
C TYR A 19 -8.90 -20.33 3.03
N GLY A 20 -8.74 -20.73 4.30
CA GLY A 20 -7.46 -21.02 4.96
C GLY A 20 -7.28 -20.24 6.26
N SER A 21 -7.21 -20.93 7.38
CA SER A 21 -7.25 -20.44 8.78
C SER A 21 -6.03 -19.64 9.26
N THR A 22 -5.49 -18.75 8.42
CA THR A 22 -4.47 -17.73 8.74
C THR A 22 -4.80 -16.41 8.01
N GLY A 23 -6.09 -16.08 7.97
CA GLY A 23 -6.62 -14.95 7.21
C GLY A 23 -6.42 -13.65 7.96
N TRP A 24 -5.65 -12.74 7.39
CA TRP A 24 -5.66 -11.35 7.82
C TRP A 24 -7.09 -10.78 7.70
N SER A 25 -7.58 -10.11 8.74
CA SER A 25 -9.00 -9.73 8.86
C SER A 25 -9.43 -8.59 7.94
N TYR A 26 -8.49 -7.85 7.37
CA TYR A 26 -8.78 -6.69 6.52
C TYR A 26 -8.41 -6.96 5.06
N PRO A 27 -9.07 -6.30 4.09
CA PRO A 27 -8.68 -6.40 2.69
C PRO A 27 -7.23 -5.94 2.48
N VAL A 28 -6.50 -6.67 1.63
CA VAL A 28 -5.14 -6.31 1.21
C VAL A 28 -5.20 -5.74 -0.21
N TYR A 29 -4.87 -4.46 -0.34
CA TYR A 29 -4.85 -3.75 -1.61
C TYR A 29 -3.45 -3.81 -2.21
N THR A 30 -3.34 -4.15 -3.49
CA THR A 30 -2.06 -4.46 -4.14
C THR A 30 -1.79 -3.53 -5.30
N SER A 31 -0.67 -2.81 -5.28
CA SER A 31 -0.31 -1.93 -6.39
C SER A 31 -0.11 -2.68 -7.71
N GLU A 32 -0.19 -1.93 -8.80
CA GLU A 32 0.39 -2.37 -10.06
C GLU A 32 1.88 -2.61 -9.93
N ARG A 33 2.40 -3.49 -10.78
CA ARG A 33 3.83 -3.79 -10.81
C ARG A 33 4.57 -2.78 -11.66
N VAL A 34 5.63 -2.22 -11.09
CA VAL A 34 6.52 -1.31 -11.81
C VAL A 34 7.87 -1.99 -12.01
N GLN A 35 8.35 -1.98 -13.25
CA GLN A 35 9.69 -2.48 -13.60
C GLN A 35 10.62 -1.31 -13.93
N ASP A 36 11.85 -1.37 -13.41
CA ASP A 36 12.89 -0.39 -13.68
C ASP A 36 14.27 -1.08 -13.68
N ARG A 37 14.96 -1.04 -14.83
CA ARG A 37 16.27 -1.69 -15.08
C ARG A 37 16.35 -3.08 -14.44
N ARG A 38 15.42 -3.96 -14.83
CA ARG A 38 15.25 -5.35 -14.36
C ARG A 38 14.83 -5.52 -12.90
N SER A 39 14.82 -4.46 -12.10
CA SER A 39 14.20 -4.51 -10.77
C SER A 39 12.68 -4.44 -10.93
N THR A 40 11.93 -5.20 -10.13
CA THR A 40 10.47 -5.12 -10.06
C THR A 40 10.06 -4.61 -8.68
N PHE A 41 9.00 -3.80 -8.64
CA PHE A 41 8.42 -3.22 -7.43
C PHE A 41 6.92 -3.54 -7.37
N MET A 42 6.43 -3.79 -6.16
CA MET A 42 5.01 -4.01 -5.88
C MET A 42 4.75 -3.68 -4.42
N ALA A 43 3.62 -3.07 -4.10
CA ALA A 43 3.25 -2.75 -2.74
C ALA A 43 1.94 -3.44 -2.34
N HIS A 44 1.78 -3.63 -1.03
CA HIS A 44 0.51 -4.00 -0.41
C HIS A 44 0.18 -2.99 0.67
N ALA A 45 -1.09 -2.64 0.80
CA ALA A 45 -1.60 -1.80 1.87
C ALA A 45 -2.83 -2.45 2.51
N SER A 46 -3.00 -2.28 3.81
CA SER A 46 -4.18 -2.76 4.51
C SER A 46 -4.46 -1.91 5.74
N THR A 47 -5.72 -1.95 6.20
CA THR A 47 -6.09 -1.38 7.48
C THR A 47 -5.25 -2.03 8.56
N PHE A 48 -4.61 -1.22 9.39
CA PHE A 48 -3.71 -1.69 10.43
C PHE A 48 -3.90 -0.82 11.65
N THR A 49 -4.59 -1.39 12.63
CA THR A 49 -4.96 -0.68 13.84
C THR A 49 -4.11 -1.08 15.02
N ASP A 50 -3.32 -2.16 14.98
CA ASP A 50 -2.61 -2.64 16.15
C ASP A 50 -1.21 -3.19 15.83
N ALA A 51 -0.18 -2.61 16.44
CA ALA A 51 1.22 -2.97 16.17
C ALA A 51 1.54 -4.41 16.57
N SER A 52 0.87 -4.97 17.57
CA SER A 52 1.05 -6.37 17.99
C SER A 52 0.72 -7.37 16.88
N THR A 53 -0.13 -6.97 15.93
CA THR A 53 -0.56 -7.80 14.80
C THR A 53 0.40 -7.77 13.61
N LEU A 54 1.50 -7.02 13.68
CA LEU A 54 2.49 -6.91 12.61
C LEU A 54 3.05 -8.27 12.17
N PRO A 55 3.49 -9.18 13.07
CA PRO A 55 3.99 -10.49 12.65
C PRO A 55 2.94 -11.28 11.87
N HIS A 56 1.69 -11.29 12.34
CA HIS A 56 0.59 -11.97 11.67
C HIS A 56 0.30 -11.41 10.27
N PHE A 57 0.37 -10.08 10.10
CA PHE A 57 0.21 -9.46 8.79
C PHE A 57 1.35 -9.84 7.83
N LEU A 58 2.60 -9.82 8.29
CA LEU A 58 3.75 -10.19 7.47
C LEU A 58 3.71 -11.68 7.09
N ASP A 59 3.33 -12.56 8.02
CA ASP A 59 3.13 -13.98 7.75
C ASP A 59 2.03 -14.21 6.72
N HIS A 60 0.91 -13.49 6.84
CA HIS A 60 -0.16 -13.51 5.84
C HIS A 60 0.37 -13.09 4.46
N LEU A 61 1.11 -11.99 4.34
CA LEU A 61 1.69 -11.58 3.06
C LEU A 61 2.73 -12.59 2.52
N ASN A 62 3.45 -13.30 3.39
CA ASN A 62 4.38 -14.35 2.99
C ASN A 62 3.66 -15.60 2.45
N THR A 63 2.37 -15.80 2.73
CA THR A 63 1.59 -16.87 2.06
C THR A 63 1.42 -16.62 0.56
N ILE A 64 1.48 -15.35 0.13
CA ILE A 64 1.37 -14.97 -1.27
C ILE A 64 2.65 -15.39 -1.99
N ALA A 65 2.60 -16.45 -2.80
CA ALA A 65 3.79 -17.09 -3.38
C ALA A 65 4.79 -16.14 -4.06
N ARG A 66 4.32 -14.99 -4.58
CA ARG A 66 5.13 -14.00 -5.28
C ARG A 66 6.04 -13.20 -4.33
N THR A 67 5.61 -12.93 -3.08
CA THR A 67 6.35 -12.12 -2.11
C THR A 67 7.57 -12.86 -1.53
N LYS A 68 7.48 -14.19 -1.39
CA LYS A 68 8.54 -15.06 -0.85
C LYS A 68 9.91 -14.92 -1.52
N LYS A 69 9.95 -14.50 -2.79
CA LYS A 69 11.19 -14.35 -3.57
C LYS A 69 11.69 -12.91 -3.67
N ALA A 70 11.04 -11.97 -2.98
CA ALA A 70 11.48 -10.59 -2.97
C ALA A 70 12.84 -10.47 -2.27
N THR A 71 13.71 -9.63 -2.82
CA THR A 71 15.05 -9.41 -2.29
C THR A 71 15.04 -8.41 -1.14
N HIS A 72 14.08 -7.48 -1.18
CA HIS A 72 13.86 -6.50 -0.13
C HIS A 72 12.37 -6.40 0.21
N CYS A 73 12.08 -6.24 1.50
CA CYS A 73 10.75 -6.06 2.05
C CYS A 73 10.78 -4.89 3.04
N THR A 74 10.40 -3.71 2.55
CA THR A 74 10.32 -2.49 3.34
C THR A 74 8.89 -2.28 3.80
N TYR A 75 8.67 -1.79 5.02
CA TYR A 75 7.33 -1.39 5.45
C TYR A 75 7.33 -0.14 6.32
N ALA A 76 6.16 0.49 6.40
CA ALA A 76 5.84 1.45 7.44
C ALA A 76 4.35 1.37 7.79
N TYR A 77 4.03 1.69 9.04
CA TYR A 77 2.65 1.84 9.49
C TYR A 77 2.50 3.11 10.33
N ARG A 78 1.26 3.58 10.40
CA ARG A 78 0.86 4.71 11.26
C ARG A 78 -0.49 4.41 11.89
N ILE A 79 -0.52 4.34 13.22
CA ILE A 79 -1.72 4.08 14.01
C ILE A 79 -2.07 5.33 14.81
N VAL A 80 -3.34 5.72 14.79
CA VAL A 80 -3.87 6.86 15.54
C VAL A 80 -5.11 6.39 16.29
N ARG A 81 -4.99 6.25 17.62
CA ARG A 81 -6.03 5.68 18.49
C ARG A 81 -7.14 6.68 18.85
N ALA A 82 -6.80 7.97 18.88
CA ALA A 82 -7.73 9.06 19.15
C ALA A 82 -7.33 10.30 18.33
N PRO A 83 -8.24 11.25 18.05
CA PRO A 83 -7.97 12.42 17.21
C PRO A 83 -6.75 13.24 17.66
N ASP A 84 -6.57 13.41 18.98
CA ASP A 84 -5.51 14.22 19.58
C ASP A 84 -4.35 13.37 20.14
N ALA A 85 -4.39 12.05 19.95
CA ALA A 85 -3.31 11.17 20.40
C ALA A 85 -2.12 11.24 19.44
N ALA A 86 -0.91 11.16 20.00
CA ALA A 86 0.29 10.95 19.22
C ALA A 86 0.16 9.68 18.37
N ALA A 87 0.64 9.75 17.14
CA ALA A 87 0.62 8.60 16.25
C ALA A 87 1.69 7.59 16.69
N GLU A 88 1.30 6.32 16.78
CA GLU A 88 2.23 5.20 16.91
C GLU A 88 2.76 4.87 15.52
N LEU A 89 4.07 4.98 15.35
CA LEU A 89 4.78 4.80 14.07
C LEU A 89 5.73 3.62 14.18
N GLY A 90 5.77 2.79 13.14
CA GLY A 90 6.81 1.78 12.99
C GLY A 90 7.20 1.63 11.53
N GLN A 91 8.48 1.35 11.29
CA GLN A 91 9.06 1.28 9.96
C GLN A 91 10.27 0.35 9.94
N HIS A 92 10.56 -0.21 8.77
CA HIS A 92 11.66 -1.14 8.56
C HIS A 92 12.17 -1.06 7.12
N ASP A 93 13.48 -0.94 6.95
CA ASP A 93 14.12 -0.70 5.65
C ASP A 93 14.22 -1.94 4.75
N GLY A 94 14.18 -3.16 5.31
CA GLY A 94 14.18 -4.38 4.48
C GLY A 94 15.45 -4.60 3.66
N GLY A 95 16.57 -4.02 4.08
CA GLY A 95 17.83 -4.02 3.32
C GLY A 95 17.96 -2.88 2.29
N GLU A 96 16.95 -2.03 2.12
CA GLU A 96 17.04 -0.78 1.37
C GLU A 96 17.13 0.41 2.33
N ASN A 97 18.35 0.77 2.75
CA ASN A 97 18.58 1.80 3.77
C ASN A 97 17.84 3.13 3.48
N GLY A 98 17.09 3.62 4.47
CA GLY A 98 16.28 4.86 4.43
C GLY A 98 14.91 4.74 3.76
N SER A 99 14.50 3.54 3.34
CA SER A 99 13.21 3.33 2.66
C SER A 99 12.02 3.31 3.62
N GLY A 100 12.17 2.78 4.83
CA GLY A 100 11.15 2.73 5.85
C GLY A 100 10.80 4.13 6.38
N GLU A 101 11.82 4.96 6.66
CA GLU A 101 11.61 6.37 7.02
C GLU A 101 10.85 7.11 5.91
N ARG A 102 11.22 6.86 4.64
CA ARG A 102 10.55 7.46 3.49
C ARG A 102 9.08 7.05 3.39
N LEU A 103 8.75 5.78 3.64
CA LEU A 103 7.37 5.31 3.68
C LEU A 103 6.60 5.91 4.86
N SER A 104 7.21 6.00 6.04
CA SER A 104 6.62 6.63 7.22
C SER A 104 6.25 8.09 6.94
N ARG A 105 7.19 8.86 6.36
CA ARG A 105 6.96 10.25 5.96
C ARG A 105 5.86 10.37 4.90
N LEU A 106 5.76 9.40 3.98
CA LEU A 106 4.69 9.35 2.98
C LEU A 106 3.31 9.17 3.61
N LEU A 107 3.19 8.28 4.60
CA LEU A 107 1.95 8.09 5.36
C LEU A 107 1.56 9.35 6.13
N ASP A 108 2.54 10.02 6.74
CA ASP A 108 2.30 11.24 7.49
C ASP A 108 1.83 12.40 6.60
N MET A 109 2.59 12.72 5.54
CA MET A 109 2.24 13.79 4.59
C MET A 109 0.91 13.54 3.87
N SER A 110 0.54 12.28 3.66
CA SER A 110 -0.74 11.90 3.04
C SER A 110 -1.90 11.85 4.03
N SER A 111 -1.65 12.17 5.31
CA SER A 111 -2.62 12.05 6.40
C SER A 111 -3.27 10.67 6.49
N CYS A 112 -2.52 9.62 6.10
CA CYS A 112 -2.97 8.25 6.23
C CYS A 112 -2.87 7.83 7.69
N LYS A 113 -3.92 7.23 8.22
CA LYS A 113 -4.01 6.77 9.61
C LYS A 113 -4.57 5.35 9.62
N ASN A 114 -4.15 4.57 10.61
CA ASN A 114 -4.59 3.19 10.83
C ASN A 114 -4.36 2.31 9.59
N VAL A 115 -3.17 2.45 8.99
CA VAL A 115 -2.78 1.74 7.78
C VAL A 115 -1.33 1.29 7.86
N ILE A 116 -1.05 0.15 7.24
CA ILE A 116 0.29 -0.35 6.94
C ILE A 116 0.49 -0.38 5.43
N VAL A 117 1.71 -0.07 4.99
CA VAL A 117 2.15 -0.28 3.61
C VAL A 117 3.44 -1.09 3.61
N VAL A 118 3.50 -2.11 2.77
CA VAL A 118 4.65 -3.01 2.59
C VAL A 118 5.04 -2.96 1.13
N VAL A 119 6.29 -2.60 0.84
CA VAL A 119 6.85 -2.55 -0.50
C VAL A 119 7.86 -3.67 -0.68
N TRP A 120 7.66 -4.40 -1.76
CA TRP A 120 8.51 -5.51 -2.19
C TRP A 120 9.34 -5.07 -3.37
N ARG A 121 10.64 -5.36 -3.32
CA ARG A 121 11.55 -5.20 -4.46
C ARG A 121 12.18 -6.54 -4.82
N TRP A 122 12.10 -6.90 -6.09
CA TRP A 122 12.91 -7.97 -6.68
C TRP A 122 14.08 -7.32 -7.42
N TYR A 123 15.29 -7.45 -6.88
CA TYR A 123 16.51 -6.87 -7.44
C TYR A 123 16.90 -7.56 -8.75
N GLY A 124 17.06 -6.77 -9.81
CA GLY A 124 17.39 -7.27 -11.15
C GLY A 124 18.87 -7.30 -11.49
N GLY A 125 19.77 -7.12 -10.51
CA GLY A 125 21.22 -7.07 -10.74
C GLY A 125 21.79 -5.67 -11.02
N VAL A 126 20.96 -4.63 -11.15
CA VAL A 126 21.39 -3.25 -11.44
C VAL A 126 21.08 -2.31 -10.27
N GLN A 127 22.11 -1.64 -9.77
CA GLN A 127 21.94 -0.61 -8.74
C GLN A 127 21.24 0.62 -9.31
N LEU A 128 20.08 0.95 -8.74
CA LEU A 128 19.26 2.09 -9.19
C LEU A 128 19.63 3.41 -8.49
N GLY A 129 20.44 3.37 -7.43
CA GLY A 129 20.73 4.54 -6.61
C GLY A 129 19.45 5.21 -6.09
N ALA A 130 19.35 6.52 -6.25
CA ALA A 130 18.18 7.29 -5.82
C ALA A 130 16.89 7.00 -6.61
N ASP A 131 16.97 6.44 -7.83
CA ASP A 131 15.78 6.18 -8.65
C ASP A 131 14.87 5.12 -8.04
N ARG A 132 15.41 4.16 -7.27
CA ARG A 132 14.60 3.17 -6.55
C ARG A 132 13.57 3.82 -5.63
N TRP A 133 13.91 4.97 -5.04
CA TRP A 133 13.02 5.71 -4.15
C TRP A 133 11.80 6.28 -4.85
N LYS A 134 11.94 6.65 -6.14
CA LYS A 134 10.81 7.06 -6.96
C LYS A 134 9.83 5.89 -7.11
N ARG A 135 10.35 4.71 -7.44
CA ARG A 135 9.54 3.49 -7.64
C ARG A 135 8.89 2.99 -6.35
N ILE A 136 9.61 2.95 -5.24
CA ILE A 136 9.06 2.59 -3.92
C ILE A 136 7.90 3.52 -3.55
N SER A 137 8.09 4.83 -3.71
CA SER A 137 7.06 5.82 -3.38
C SER A 137 5.85 5.71 -4.33
N GLU A 138 6.08 5.41 -5.60
CA GLU A 138 5.06 5.23 -6.63
C GLU A 138 4.15 4.04 -6.30
N VAL A 139 4.73 2.84 -6.11
CA VAL A 139 3.93 1.64 -5.81
C VAL A 139 3.22 1.75 -4.46
N ALA A 140 3.84 2.38 -3.45
CA ALA A 140 3.21 2.61 -2.15
C ALA A 140 1.97 3.51 -2.27
N LYS A 141 2.07 4.62 -3.01
CA LYS A 141 0.93 5.51 -3.26
C LYS A 141 -0.19 4.81 -4.01
N ASP A 142 0.16 3.99 -4.99
CA ASP A 142 -0.83 3.24 -5.76
C ASP A 142 -1.61 2.25 -4.87
N ALA A 143 -0.93 1.43 -4.07
CA ALA A 143 -1.60 0.54 -3.11
C ALA A 143 -2.49 1.30 -2.10
N LEU A 144 -2.02 2.45 -1.60
CA LEU A 144 -2.81 3.30 -0.71
C LEU A 144 -4.02 3.93 -1.41
N THR A 145 -3.89 4.26 -2.70
CA THR A 145 -4.97 4.80 -3.53
C THR A 145 -6.05 3.74 -3.75
N GLN A 146 -5.64 2.52 -4.10
CA GLN A 146 -6.56 1.40 -4.29
C GLN A 146 -7.34 1.07 -3.01
N GLY A 147 -6.69 1.19 -1.85
CA GLY A 147 -7.33 1.02 -0.54
C GLY A 147 -8.14 2.21 -0.04
N GLY A 148 -8.19 3.31 -0.78
CA GLY A 148 -8.90 4.53 -0.36
C GLY A 148 -8.31 5.21 0.89
N PHE A 149 -7.05 4.90 1.25
CA PHE A 149 -6.40 5.44 2.44
C PHE A 149 -5.88 6.87 2.26
N LEU A 150 -5.75 7.33 1.01
CA LEU A 150 -5.32 8.69 0.73
C LEU A 150 -6.49 9.65 0.99
N SER A 151 -6.35 10.46 2.05
CA SER A 151 -7.27 11.55 2.37
C SER A 151 -7.28 12.54 1.21
N GLY A 152 -8.35 12.53 0.41
CA GLY A 152 -8.42 13.34 -0.79
C GLY A 152 -8.41 14.83 -0.48
N ARG A 153 -7.33 15.52 -0.86
CA ARG A 153 -7.55 16.75 -1.63
C ARG A 153 -8.14 16.27 -2.96
N ARG A 154 -9.48 16.23 -3.07
CA ARG A 154 -10.19 15.86 -4.31
C ARG A 154 -9.50 16.60 -5.46
N LYS A 155 -8.88 15.89 -6.41
CA LYS A 155 -8.40 16.53 -7.63
C LYS A 155 -9.63 17.00 -8.39
N ALA A 156 -9.82 18.32 -8.47
CA ALA A 156 -10.76 18.91 -9.40
C ALA A 156 -10.38 18.44 -10.82
N SER A 157 -11.21 17.61 -11.42
CA SER A 157 -11.08 17.19 -12.81
C SER A 157 -11.44 18.37 -13.72
N GLY A 158 -10.51 19.30 -13.88
CA GLY A 158 -10.56 20.33 -14.91
C GLY A 158 -10.22 19.73 -16.26
N LYS A 159 -11.20 19.09 -16.90
CA LYS A 159 -11.15 18.79 -18.33
C LYS A 159 -11.54 20.06 -19.07
N SER A 160 -10.58 20.73 -19.72
CA SER A 160 -10.90 21.61 -20.84
C SER A 160 -9.80 21.51 -21.89
N ARG A 161 -10.10 20.73 -22.94
CA ARG A 161 -9.59 20.98 -24.27
C ARG A 161 -10.57 21.97 -24.91
N LYS A 162 -10.08 23.11 -25.36
CA LYS A 162 -10.50 23.74 -26.61
C LYS A 162 -9.31 24.48 -27.18
#